data_AF-A0A915P3P2-F1
#
_entry.id   AF-A0A915P3P2-F1
#
_cell.length_a   1.000
_cell.length_b   1.000
_cell.length_c   1.000
_cell.angle_alpha   90.00
_cell.angle_beta   90.00
_cell.angle_gamma   90.00
#
_symmetry.space_group_name_H-M   'P 1'
#
loop_
_entity.id
_entity.type
_entity.pdbx_description
1 polymer ?
#
loop_
_entity_poly.entity_id
_entity_poly.type
_entity_poly.pdbx_seq_one_letter_code
_entity_poly.pdbx_strand_id
1 'polypeptide(L)'
;MPSTAIQKLLLTISIFLIVAGLALTIAGLVSPAWQVVDIREFRAEHQHGLWWDCIRAEKHVVAVGDFYDEAPLHCMYKFDESAALVIENTLVCRV
;
A
#
# COMPACT_ATOMS: atom_id res chain seq x y z
N MET A 1 -39.23 -17.95 26.71
CA MET A 1 -37.82 -17.53 26.81
C MET A 1 -37.22 -17.14 25.45
N PRO A 2 -37.70 -16.08 24.77
CA PRO A 2 -37.15 -15.62 23.48
C PRO A 2 -35.94 -14.65 23.61
N SER A 3 -35.81 -13.97 24.75
CA SER A 3 -34.80 -12.94 25.01
C SER A 3 -33.35 -13.47 24.91
N THR A 4 -33.08 -14.68 25.37
CA THR A 4 -31.73 -15.27 25.40
C THR A 4 -31.24 -15.70 24.02
N ALA A 5 -32.14 -16.16 23.14
CA ALA A 5 -31.79 -16.53 21.77
C ALA A 5 -31.40 -15.30 20.94
N ILE A 6 -32.17 -14.21 21.07
CA ILE A 6 -31.88 -12.93 20.41
C ILE A 6 -30.57 -12.35 20.92
N GLN A 7 -30.33 -12.35 22.24
CA GLN A 7 -29.06 -11.89 22.82
C GLN A 7 -27.84 -12.67 22.29
N LYS A 8 -27.94 -14.01 22.22
CA LYS A 8 -26.86 -14.86 21.67
C LYS A 8 -26.60 -14.57 20.18
N LEU A 9 -27.66 -14.39 19.41
CA LEU A 9 -27.56 -14.03 17.99
C LEU A 9 -26.84 -12.67 17.83
N LEU A 10 -27.30 -11.65 18.55
CA LEU A 10 -26.70 -10.31 18.51
C LEU A 10 -25.23 -10.36 18.93
N LEU A 11 -24.89 -11.06 20.01
CA LEU A 11 -23.51 -11.21 20.47
C LEU A 11 -22.63 -11.88 19.40
N THR A 12 -23.13 -12.93 18.77
CA THR A 12 -22.40 -13.64 17.70
C THR A 12 -22.14 -12.73 16.51
N ILE A 13 -23.14 -11.95 16.09
CA ILE A 13 -23.00 -10.97 15.02
C ILE A 13 -21.99 -9.89 15.41
N SER A 14 -22.06 -9.36 16.63
CA SER A 14 -21.11 -8.34 17.10
C SER A 14 -19.68 -8.85 17.10
N ILE A 15 -19.43 -10.06 17.59
CA ILE A 15 -18.09 -10.67 17.57
C ILE A 15 -17.59 -10.82 16.13
N PHE A 16 -18.43 -11.32 15.23
CA PHE A 16 -18.08 -11.46 13.82
C PHE A 16 -17.70 -10.11 13.19
N LEU A 17 -18.51 -9.08 13.42
CA LEU A 17 -18.24 -7.73 12.90
C LEU A 17 -16.94 -7.14 13.47
N ILE A 18 -16.65 -7.37 14.76
CA ILE A 18 -15.40 -6.92 15.38
C ILE A 18 -14.20 -7.61 14.74
N VAL A 19 -14.25 -8.93 14.56
CA VAL A 19 -13.16 -9.69 13.92
C VAL A 19 -12.94 -9.23 12.48
N ALA A 20 -14.02 -9.02 11.71
CA ALA A 20 -13.93 -8.50 10.35
C ALA A 20 -13.34 -7.08 10.32
N GLY A 21 -13.78 -6.20 11.22
CA GLY A 21 -13.25 -4.84 11.35
C GLY A 21 -11.77 -4.82 11.71
N LEU A 22 -11.32 -5.72 12.60
CA LEU A 22 -9.91 -5.88 12.94
C LEU A 22 -9.09 -6.33 11.72
N ALA A 23 -9.58 -7.33 10.98
CA ALA A 23 -8.91 -7.82 9.77
C ALA A 23 -8.77 -6.73 8.71
N LEU A 24 -9.84 -5.96 8.45
CA LEU A 24 -9.81 -4.84 7.51
C LEU A 24 -8.87 -3.72 7.97
N THR A 25 -8.82 -3.45 9.28
CA THR A 25 -7.91 -2.44 9.84
C THR A 25 -6.45 -2.86 9.68
N ILE A 26 -6.13 -4.12 9.96
CA ILE A 26 -4.78 -4.67 9.75
C ILE A 26 -4.42 -4.60 8.26
N ALA A 27 -5.33 -5.02 7.37
CA ALA A 27 -5.13 -4.94 5.93
C ALA A 27 -4.88 -3.49 5.46
N GLY A 28 -5.66 -2.53 5.98
CA GLY A 28 -5.42 -1.11 5.73
C GLY A 28 -4.06 -0.65 6.23
N LEU A 29 -3.66 -1.03 7.44
CA LEU A 29 -2.39 -0.63 8.05
C LEU A 29 -1.15 -1.12 7.28
N VAL A 30 -1.20 -2.33 6.71
CA VAL A 30 -0.10 -2.90 5.92
C VAL A 30 -0.21 -2.60 4.43
N SER A 31 -1.33 -2.03 3.97
CA SER A 31 -1.54 -1.70 2.56
C SER A 31 -0.65 -0.51 2.14
N PRO A 32 0.05 -0.60 0.98
CA PRO A 32 0.75 0.53 0.39
C PRO A 32 -0.19 1.53 -0.32
N ALA A 33 -1.49 1.24 -0.44
CA ALA A 33 -2.43 2.01 -1.25
C ALA A 33 -3.23 3.07 -0.45
N TRP A 34 -2.58 3.80 0.47
CA TRP A 34 -3.25 4.91 1.17
C TRP A 34 -3.41 6.12 0.25
N GLN A 35 -2.41 6.33 -0.61
CA GLN A 35 -2.43 7.33 -1.65
C GLN A 35 -1.77 6.76 -2.91
N VAL A 36 -2.51 6.75 -4.01
CA VAL A 36 -1.99 6.36 -5.33
C VAL A 36 -1.86 7.63 -6.16
N VAL A 37 -0.63 7.94 -6.59
CA VAL A 37 -0.30 9.13 -7.37
C VAL A 37 0.39 8.69 -8.64
N ASP A 38 -0.04 9.24 -9.77
CA ASP A 38 0.69 9.13 -11.02
C ASP A 38 1.52 10.38 -11.25
N ILE A 39 2.85 10.20 -11.33
CA ILE A 39 3.80 11.29 -11.57
C ILE A 39 4.13 11.31 -13.05
N ARG A 40 3.50 12.25 -13.77
CA ARG A 40 3.58 12.37 -15.23
C ARG A 40 4.99 12.64 -15.74
N GLU A 41 5.80 13.34 -14.94
CA GLU A 41 7.19 13.68 -15.26
C GLU A 41 8.07 12.43 -15.33
N PHE A 42 7.79 11.41 -14.51
CA PHE A 42 8.52 10.15 -14.46
C PHE A 42 7.78 8.98 -15.11
N ARG A 43 6.52 9.19 -15.53
CA ARG A 43 5.62 8.13 -16.05
C ARG A 43 5.59 6.94 -15.11
N ALA A 44 5.28 7.21 -13.85
CA ALA A 44 5.33 6.19 -12.81
C ALA A 44 4.22 6.40 -11.80
N GLU A 45 3.47 5.33 -11.55
CA GLU A 45 2.52 5.22 -10.46
C GLU A 45 3.28 4.96 -9.15
N HIS A 46 3.03 5.79 -8.16
CA HIS A 46 3.53 5.65 -6.80
C HIS A 46 2.36 5.34 -5.87
N GLN A 47 2.50 4.31 -5.06
CA GLN A 47 1.57 3.93 -4.00
C GLN A 47 2.25 4.15 -2.65
N HIS A 48 1.79 5.16 -1.92
CA HIS A 48 2.31 5.50 -0.61
C HIS A 48 1.43 4.90 0.48
N GLY A 49 2.03 4.02 1.30
CA GLY A 49 1.43 3.52 2.54
C GLY A 49 2.10 4.09 3.78
N LEU A 50 1.71 3.56 4.94
CA LEU A 50 2.35 3.93 6.20
C LEU A 50 3.79 3.41 6.29
N TRP A 51 3.99 2.14 5.95
CA TRP A 51 5.27 1.45 6.09
C TRP A 51 6.01 1.28 4.77
N TRP A 52 5.27 1.13 3.67
CA TRP A 52 5.80 0.73 2.38
C TRP A 52 5.58 1.87 1.39
N ASP A 53 6.51 2.00 0.46
CA ASP A 53 6.42 2.89 -0.69
C ASP A 53 6.64 2.04 -1.95
N CYS A 54 5.63 1.95 -2.81
CA CYS A 54 5.67 1.09 -3.98
C CYS A 54 5.60 1.89 -5.28
N ILE A 55 6.39 1.49 -6.27
CA ILE A 55 6.53 2.20 -7.54
C ILE A 55 6.26 1.24 -8.69
N ARG A 56 5.50 1.68 -9.68
CA ARG A 56 5.27 1.01 -10.96
C ARG A 56 5.61 1.97 -12.09
N ALA A 57 6.62 1.62 -12.87
CA ALA A 57 6.95 2.40 -14.07
C ALA A 57 5.95 2.07 -15.20
N GLU A 58 5.35 3.09 -15.79
CA GLU A 58 4.55 2.95 -17.01
C GLU A 58 5.50 2.80 -18.21
N LYS A 59 5.46 1.64 -18.87
CA LYS A 59 6.24 1.40 -20.08
C LYS A 59 5.49 1.98 -21.28
N HIS A 60 5.92 3.12 -21.80
CA HIS A 60 5.45 3.63 -23.10
C HIS A 60 6.61 3.92 -24.04
N VAL A 61 7.03 2.89 -24.80
CA VAL A 61 7.68 3.02 -26.11
C VAL A 61 7.35 1.81 -26.99
N VAL A 62 7.11 2.11 -28.27
CA VAL A 62 6.24 1.42 -29.23
C VAL A 62 6.94 0.27 -29.96
N ALA A 63 6.33 -0.92 -29.97
CA ALA A 63 6.36 -1.87 -31.08
C ALA A 63 4.99 -2.54 -31.18
N VAL A 64 4.36 -2.46 -32.35
CA VAL A 64 3.06 -3.11 -32.63
C VAL A 64 3.26 -4.62 -32.56
N GLY A 65 2.85 -5.27 -31.46
CA GLY A 65 2.86 -6.74 -31.38
C GLY A 65 2.91 -7.35 -29.99
N ASP A 66 3.47 -6.66 -28.99
CA ASP A 66 3.61 -7.23 -27.65
C ASP A 66 2.48 -6.75 -26.72
N PHE A 67 1.69 -7.71 -26.27
CA PHE A 67 0.62 -7.51 -25.29
C PHE A 67 1.24 -6.95 -23.99
N TYR A 68 0.68 -5.84 -23.52
CA TYR A 68 1.18 -5.06 -22.39
C TYR A 68 1.15 -5.86 -21.08
N ASP A 69 2.31 -6.39 -20.67
CA ASP A 69 2.53 -6.75 -19.27
C ASP A 69 2.91 -5.47 -18.51
N GLU A 70 1.95 -4.95 -17.74
CA GLU A 70 2.17 -3.90 -16.76
C GLU A 70 3.41 -4.23 -15.91
N ALA A 71 4.29 -3.25 -15.69
CA ALA A 71 5.46 -3.50 -14.86
C ALA A 71 5.03 -3.97 -13.45
N PRO A 72 5.75 -4.94 -12.84
CA PRO A 72 5.43 -5.37 -11.48
C PRO A 72 5.65 -4.22 -10.50
N LEU A 73 4.82 -4.17 -9.45
CA LEU A 73 4.94 -3.19 -8.37
C LEU A 73 6.25 -3.45 -7.59
N HIS A 74 7.13 -2.46 -7.51
CA HIS A 74 8.37 -2.55 -6.74
C HIS A 74 8.22 -1.81 -5.42
N CYS A 75 8.17 -2.54 -4.30
CA CYS A 75 7.94 -1.99 -2.97
C CYS A 75 9.22 -1.89 -2.15
N MET A 76 9.45 -0.73 -1.55
CA MET A 76 10.54 -0.45 -0.62
C MET A 76 9.98 -0.10 0.76
N TYR A 77 10.76 -0.36 1.80
CA TYR A 77 10.41 0.06 3.15
C TYR A 77 10.66 1.57 3.31
N LYS A 78 9.67 2.29 3.82
CA LYS A 78 9.68 3.77 3.91
C LYS A 78 10.77 4.31 4.84
N PHE A 79 11.13 3.54 5.87
CA PHE A 79 12.14 3.94 6.85
C PHE A 79 13.42 3.10 6.71
N ASP A 80 13.77 2.71 5.48
CA ASP A 80 15.02 2.01 5.24
C ASP A 80 16.22 2.93 5.51
N GLU A 81 17.15 2.45 6.35
CA GLU A 81 18.36 3.18 6.75
C GLU A 81 19.27 3.45 5.54
N SER A 82 19.21 2.58 4.52
CA SER A 82 19.97 2.75 3.28
C SER A 82 19.60 4.04 2.53
N ALA A 83 18.32 4.45 2.57
CA ALA A 83 17.86 5.69 1.97
C ALA A 83 18.34 6.92 2.78
N ALA A 84 18.39 6.80 4.11
CA ALA A 84 18.92 7.85 4.98
C ALA A 84 20.40 8.12 4.69
N LEU A 85 21.20 7.06 4.49
CA LEU A 85 22.63 7.16 4.15
C LEU A 85 22.87 7.85 2.80
N VAL A 86 22.02 7.61 1.79
CA VAL A 86 22.12 8.29 0.49
C VAL A 86 21.78 9.78 0.62
N ILE A 87 20.75 10.12 1.41
CA ILE A 87 20.37 11.51 1.67
C ILE A 87 21.51 12.24 2.42
N GLU A 88 22.06 11.63 3.46
CA GLU A 88 23.19 12.22 4.20
C GLU A 88 24.39 12.43 3.29
N ASN A 89 24.78 11.43 2.50
CA ASN A 89 25.94 11.52 1.62
C ASN A 89 25.76 12.53 0.46
N THR A 90 24.53 12.75 -0.01
CA THR A 90 24.23 13.71 -1.09
C THR A 90 24.02 15.14 -0.60
N LEU A 91 23.51 15.34 0.61
CA LEU A 91 23.29 16.67 1.20
C LEU A 91 24.53 17.23 1.91
N VAL A 92 25.45 16.37 2.39
CA VAL A 92 26.71 16.81 3.03
C VAL A 92 27.75 17.31 2.01
N CYS A 93 27.62 16.96 0.72
CA CYS A 93 28.51 17.47 -0.35
C CYS A 93 28.11 18.87 -0.91
N ARG A 94 27.27 19.65 -0.23
CA ARG A 94 26.91 21.02 -0.64
C ARG A 94 27.29 22.08 0.42
N VAL A 95 28.55 22.09 0.86
CA VAL A 95 29.22 23.25 1.47
C VAL A 95 30.65 23.34 0.97
#